data_AF-A0A1M6ADP5-F1
#
_entry.id   AF-A0A1M6ADP5-F1
#
_cell.length_a   1.000
_cell.length_b   1.000
_cell.length_c   1.000
_cell.angle_alpha   90.00
_cell.angle_beta   90.00
_cell.angle_gamma   90.00
#
_symmetry.space_group_name_H-M   'P 1'
#
loop_
_entity.id
_entity.type
_entity.pdbx_description
1 polymer ?
#
loop_
_entity_poly.entity_id
_entity_poly.type
_entity_poly.pdbx_seq_one_letter_code
_entity_poly.pdbx_strand_id
1 'polypeptide(L)'
;MVVVDIVGLLFTVVLVGVRYPHYVLAAAMIHEAGRIAMTVFLHQHIELLVAAGAFGKTTINNQETMLAAACIAASGPLANYIVSAVVGGIEYERGGTLLNPLARLKHPFGVVNLRLAVVSFVLSMIQLL
;
A
#
# COMPACT_ATOMS: atom_id res chain seq x y z
N MET A 1 -21.72 4.01 -6.32
CA MET A 1 -21.70 2.53 -6.17
C MET A 1 -20.38 2.16 -5.52
N VAL A 2 -20.37 2.00 -4.19
CA VAL A 2 -19.17 1.63 -3.43
C VAL A 2 -18.99 0.12 -3.62
N VAL A 3 -18.34 -0.26 -4.71
CA VAL A 3 -17.69 -1.56 -4.79
C VAL A 3 -16.49 -1.42 -3.87
N VAL A 4 -16.67 -1.70 -2.57
CA VAL A 4 -15.52 -2.07 -1.76
C VAL A 4 -14.87 -3.19 -2.54
N ASP A 5 -13.62 -3.00 -2.93
CA ASP A 5 -12.84 -4.05 -3.59
C ASP A 5 -12.47 -5.08 -2.51
N ILE A 6 -13.49 -5.76 -1.99
CA ILE A 6 -13.37 -6.83 -1.00
C ILE A 6 -12.41 -7.87 -1.55
N VAL A 7 -12.41 -8.08 -2.87
CA VAL A 7 -11.51 -8.98 -3.58
C VAL A 7 -10.08 -8.48 -3.48
N GLY A 8 -9.78 -7.23 -3.87
CA GLY A 8 -8.45 -6.64 -3.73
C GLY A 8 -7.95 -6.60 -2.28
N LEU A 9 -8.84 -6.32 -1.32
CA LEU A 9 -8.55 -6.35 0.11
C LEU A 9 -8.20 -7.76 0.59
N LEU A 10 -9.03 -8.76 0.26
CA LEU A 10 -8.78 -10.16 0.63
C LEU A 10 -7.50 -10.65 -0.02
N PHE A 11 -7.29 -10.36 -1.30
CA PHE A 11 -6.11 -10.77 -2.05
C PHE A 11 -4.83 -10.24 -1.40
N THR A 12 -4.87 -8.99 -0.96
CA THR A 12 -3.71 -8.32 -0.39
C THR A 12 -3.50 -8.70 1.07
N VAL A 13 -4.56 -8.88 1.85
CA VAL A 13 -4.45 -9.47 3.20
C VAL A 13 -3.88 -10.89 3.12
N VAL A 14 -4.30 -11.69 2.13
CA VAL A 14 -3.84 -13.06 1.94
C VAL A 14 -2.39 -13.13 1.42
N LEU A 15 -2.00 -12.27 0.47
CA LEU A 15 -0.65 -12.22 -0.09
C LEU A 15 0.36 -11.51 0.80
N VAL A 16 -0.07 -10.55 1.62
CA VAL A 16 0.83 -9.74 2.44
C VAL A 16 0.90 -10.26 3.88
N GLY A 17 -0.21 -10.77 4.45
CA GLY A 17 -0.18 -11.30 5.82
C GLY A 17 -1.47 -11.93 6.36
N VAL A 18 -1.67 -13.22 6.09
CA VAL A 18 -2.67 -14.05 6.80
C VAL A 18 -2.29 -14.22 8.27
N ARG A 19 -0.99 -14.30 8.57
CA ARG A 19 -0.48 -14.64 9.91
C ARG A 19 -0.42 -13.46 10.87
N TYR A 20 -0.34 -12.23 10.35
CA TYR A 20 -0.16 -11.02 11.17
C TYR A 20 -1.12 -9.90 10.72
N PRO A 21 -2.44 -10.06 10.94
CA PRO A 21 -3.46 -9.15 10.40
C PRO A 21 -3.32 -7.71 10.92
N HIS A 22 -2.83 -7.53 12.15
CA HIS A 22 -2.62 -6.20 12.74
C HIS A 22 -1.50 -5.42 12.02
N TYR A 23 -0.42 -6.07 11.59
CA TYR A 23 0.62 -5.39 10.81
C TYR A 23 0.15 -5.05 9.41
N VAL A 24 -0.73 -5.87 8.82
CA VAL A 24 -1.34 -5.56 7.52
C VAL A 24 -2.22 -4.32 7.63
N LEU A 25 -3.02 -4.21 8.69
CA LEU A 25 -3.85 -3.02 8.94
C LEU A 25 -3.00 -1.76 9.19
N ALA A 26 -1.90 -1.88 9.92
CA ALA A 26 -0.96 -0.77 10.09
C ALA A 26 -0.31 -0.35 8.76
N ALA A 27 0.14 -1.31 7.96
CA ALA A 27 0.75 -1.04 6.65
C ALA A 27 -0.27 -0.43 5.65
N ALA A 28 -1.52 -0.85 5.72
CA ALA A 28 -2.64 -0.23 4.99
C ALA A 28 -2.83 1.25 5.35
N MET A 29 -2.81 1.57 6.65
CA MET A 29 -2.94 2.96 7.09
C MET A 29 -1.76 3.82 6.64
N ILE A 30 -0.54 3.28 6.69
CA ILE A 30 0.67 3.97 6.23
C ILE A 30 0.59 4.23 4.71
N HIS A 31 0.15 3.23 3.95
CA HIS A 31 -0.09 3.37 2.52
C HIS A 31 -1.03 4.52 2.21
N GLU A 32 -2.19 4.56 2.88
CA GLU A 32 -3.20 5.59 2.62
C GLU A 32 -2.74 6.96 3.11
N ALA A 33 -2.03 7.03 4.23
CA ALA A 33 -1.41 8.27 4.72
C ALA A 33 -0.43 8.85 3.70
N GLY A 34 0.36 8.01 3.02
CA GLY A 34 1.24 8.43 1.92
C GLY A 34 0.47 9.07 0.76
N ARG A 35 -0.64 8.45 0.35
CA ARG A 35 -1.51 8.97 -0.72
C ARG A 35 -2.17 10.29 -0.34
N ILE A 36 -2.70 10.39 0.87
CA ILE A 36 -3.32 11.61 1.38
C ILE A 36 -2.28 12.73 1.43
N ALA A 37 -1.09 12.48 1.98
CA ALA A 37 -0.03 13.46 2.07
C ALA A 37 0.39 13.99 0.68
N MET A 38 0.56 13.10 -0.30
CA MET A 38 0.89 13.49 -1.67
C MET A 38 -0.24 14.28 -2.35
N THR A 39 -1.49 13.89 -2.10
CA THR A 39 -2.66 14.58 -2.69
C THR A 39 -2.78 16.00 -2.15
N VAL A 40 -2.56 16.19 -0.84
CA VAL A 40 -2.51 17.51 -0.20
C VAL A 40 -1.33 18.34 -0.73
N PHE A 41 -0.14 17.73 -0.86
CA PHE A 41 1.05 18.40 -1.38
C PHE A 41 0.87 18.93 -2.82
N LEU A 42 0.20 18.14 -3.66
CA LEU A 42 -0.11 18.52 -5.04
C LEU A 42 -1.32 19.45 -5.17
N HIS A 43 -1.88 19.93 -4.05
CA HIS A 43 -3.06 20.80 -3.99
C HIS A 43 -4.26 20.25 -4.78
N GLN A 44 -4.34 18.92 -4.90
CA GLN A 44 -5.42 18.24 -5.61
C GLN A 44 -6.63 18.10 -4.69
N HIS A 45 -7.83 18.28 -5.24
CA HIS A 45 -9.06 18.14 -4.45
C HIS A 45 -9.42 16.66 -4.28
N ILE A 46 -9.34 16.17 -3.04
CA ILE A 46 -9.89 14.87 -2.66
C ILE A 46 -11.41 15.00 -2.62
N GLU A 47 -12.10 14.55 -3.66
CA GLU A 47 -13.57 14.54 -3.64
C GLU A 47 -14.12 13.41 -2.80
N LEU A 48 -13.48 12.25 -2.85
CA LEU A 48 -13.95 11.08 -2.15
C LEU A 48 -12.77 10.16 -1.83
N LEU A 49 -12.50 10.04 -0.54
CA LEU A 49 -11.58 9.06 0.03
C LEU A 49 -12.41 7.88 0.53
N VAL A 50 -12.51 6.82 -0.26
CA VAL A 50 -13.09 5.55 0.22
C VAL A 50 -11.97 4.70 0.75
N ALA A 51 -11.63 4.89 2.03
CA ALA A 51 -10.74 3.99 2.75
C ALA A 51 -11.52 2.72 3.13
N ALA A 52 -11.54 1.73 2.23
CA ALA A 52 -12.15 0.43 2.52
C ALA A 52 -11.05 -0.57 2.91
N GLY A 53 -10.52 -0.42 4.12
CA GLY A 53 -9.41 -1.24 4.64
C GLY A 53 -8.05 -0.88 4.03
N ALA A 54 -7.33 -1.86 3.47
CA ALA A 54 -6.02 -1.74 2.83
C ALA A 54 -6.04 -1.18 1.39
N PHE A 55 -7.22 -0.94 0.83
CA PHE A 55 -7.37 -0.22 -0.43
C PHE A 55 -8.23 1.00 -0.19
N GLY A 56 -7.57 2.16 -0.21
CA GLY A 56 -8.23 3.41 -0.48
C GLY A 56 -8.56 3.50 -1.97
N LYS A 57 -9.82 3.71 -2.31
CA LYS A 57 -10.16 4.32 -3.59
C LYS A 57 -10.24 5.83 -3.36
N THR A 58 -9.18 6.53 -3.72
CA THR A 58 -9.20 8.00 -3.77
C THR A 58 -9.65 8.40 -5.15
N THR A 59 -10.89 8.88 -5.27
CA THR A 59 -11.35 9.54 -6.50
C THR A 59 -11.12 11.03 -6.35
N ILE A 60 -10.38 11.57 -7.30
CA ILE A 60 -9.94 12.96 -7.37
C ILE A 60 -10.64 13.54 -8.61
N ASN A 61 -11.54 14.52 -8.47
CA ASN A 61 -11.92 15.32 -9.65
C ASN A 61 -10.80 16.29 -9.98
N ASN A 62 -10.72 16.65 -11.26
CA ASN A 62 -9.68 17.51 -11.82
C ASN A 62 -8.29 16.90 -11.71
N GLN A 63 -8.09 15.68 -12.23
CA GLN A 63 -6.75 15.23 -12.63
C GLN A 63 -6.25 16.12 -13.78
N GLU A 64 -5.74 17.31 -13.47
CA GLU A 64 -5.26 18.26 -14.48
C GLU A 64 -4.04 17.71 -15.24
N THR A 65 -3.31 16.74 -14.68
CA THR A 65 -2.16 16.09 -15.33
C THR A 65 -1.98 14.62 -14.93
N MET A 66 -1.65 13.77 -15.91
CA MET A 66 -1.27 12.35 -15.72
C MET A 66 -0.10 12.18 -14.73
N LEU A 67 0.79 13.17 -14.67
CA LEU A 67 1.91 13.19 -13.73
C LEU A 67 1.44 13.23 -12.27
N ALA A 68 0.45 14.07 -11.94
CA ALA A 68 -0.09 14.17 -10.58
C ALA A 68 -0.78 12.85 -10.17
N ALA A 69 -1.51 12.22 -11.09
CA ALA A 69 -2.12 10.92 -10.87
C ALA A 69 -1.07 9.83 -10.58
N ALA A 70 0.03 9.79 -11.36
CA ALA A 70 1.12 8.86 -11.16
C ALA A 70 1.84 9.08 -9.81
N CYS A 71 2.11 10.33 -9.45
CA CYS A 71 2.72 10.68 -8.16
C CYS A 71 1.87 10.20 -6.98
N ILE A 72 0.55 10.42 -7.03
CA ILE A 72 -0.37 9.98 -5.98
C ILE A 72 -0.42 8.45 -5.92
N ALA A 73 -0.55 7.77 -7.05
CA ALA A 73 -0.57 6.30 -7.10
C ALA A 73 0.73 5.64 -6.61
N ALA A 74 1.89 6.30 -6.81
CA ALA A 74 3.19 5.83 -6.35
C ALA A 74 3.50 6.17 -4.88
N SER A 75 2.84 7.19 -4.30
CA SER A 75 3.14 7.66 -2.94
C SER A 75 2.80 6.66 -1.83
N GLY A 76 1.70 5.91 -1.97
CA GLY A 76 1.33 4.87 -1.00
C GLY A 76 2.33 3.71 -0.95
N PRO A 77 2.70 3.09 -2.08
CA PRO A 77 3.77 2.10 -2.13
C PRO A 77 5.10 2.63 -1.57
N LEU A 78 5.43 3.88 -1.88
CA LEU A 78 6.67 4.52 -1.46
C LEU A 78 6.72 4.77 0.06
N ALA A 79 5.59 5.18 0.68
CA ALA A 79 5.48 5.32 2.12
C ALA A 79 5.76 3.99 2.84
N ASN A 80 5.17 2.89 2.36
CA ASN A 80 5.42 1.56 2.91
C ASN A 80 6.86 1.11 2.71
N TYR A 81 7.46 1.38 1.55
CA TYR A 81 8.87 1.10 1.32
C TYR A 81 9.78 1.85 2.29
N ILE A 82 9.53 3.14 2.53
CA ILE A 82 10.30 3.95 3.51
C ILE A 82 10.15 3.34 4.91
N VAL A 83 8.93 3.05 5.35
CA VAL A 83 8.72 2.46 6.68
C VAL A 83 9.43 1.12 6.80
N SER A 84 9.35 0.29 5.77
CA SER A 84 10.04 -1.00 5.71
C SER A 84 11.55 -0.84 5.85
N ALA A 85 12.14 0.12 5.13
CA ALA A 85 13.58 0.41 5.19
C ALA A 85 14.01 0.99 6.55
N VAL A 86 13.21 1.88 7.16
CA VAL A 86 13.53 2.55 8.43
C VAL A 86 13.43 1.60 9.62
N VAL A 87 12.41 0.73 9.64
CA VAL A 87 12.25 -0.28 10.70
C VAL A 87 13.39 -1.30 10.66
N GLY A 88 13.99 -1.51 9.49
CA GLY A 88 15.01 -2.53 9.28
C GLY A 88 14.45 -3.94 9.46
N GLY A 89 15.34 -4.92 9.68
CA GLY A 89 14.93 -6.29 9.98
C GLY A 89 14.74 -7.18 8.74
N ILE A 90 14.55 -6.61 7.55
CA ILE A 90 14.36 -7.34 6.28
C ILE A 90 15.61 -8.15 5.92
N GLU A 91 16.79 -7.57 6.15
CA GLU A 91 18.09 -8.20 5.89
C GLU A 91 18.38 -9.43 6.76
N TYR A 92 17.67 -9.58 7.87
CA TYR A 92 17.78 -10.73 8.77
C TYR A 92 16.77 -11.84 8.46
N GLU A 93 15.92 -11.64 7.45
CA GLU A 93 14.97 -12.63 6.95
C GLU A 93 15.57 -13.43 5.80
N ARG A 94 15.18 -14.70 5.68
CA ARG A 94 15.59 -15.52 4.54
C ARG A 94 14.84 -15.03 3.30
N GLY A 95 15.49 -14.95 2.14
CA GLY A 95 14.85 -14.48 0.90
C GLY A 95 13.53 -15.21 0.58
N GLY A 96 13.45 -16.52 0.84
CA GLY A 96 12.21 -17.29 0.68
C GLY A 96 11.10 -16.96 1.68
N THR A 97 11.42 -16.48 2.89
CA THR A 97 10.42 -16.01 3.86
C THR A 97 9.91 -14.62 3.51
N LEU A 98 10.69 -13.79 2.81
CA LEU A 98 10.23 -12.47 2.35
C LEU A 98 9.05 -12.56 1.38
N LEU A 99 9.00 -13.58 0.52
CA LEU A 99 7.92 -13.74 -0.47
C LEU A 99 6.77 -14.61 0.03
N ASN A 100 6.99 -15.47 1.02
CA ASN A 100 5.98 -16.43 1.48
C ASN A 100 5.07 -15.81 2.58
N PRO A 101 3.78 -15.52 2.30
CA PRO A 101 2.84 -14.95 3.28
C PRO A 101 2.59 -15.82 4.53
N LEU A 102 2.82 -17.12 4.42
CA LEU A 102 2.59 -18.10 5.48
C LEU A 102 3.84 -18.35 6.35
N ALA A 103 5.01 -17.89 5.90
CA ALA A 103 6.25 -18.04 6.65
C ALA A 103 6.18 -17.31 8.00
N ARG A 104 6.83 -17.89 9.01
CA ARG A 104 7.02 -17.21 10.31
C ARG A 104 8.13 -16.19 10.14
N LEU A 105 7.82 -14.93 10.40
CA LEU A 105 8.76 -13.82 10.28
C LEU A 105 9.29 -13.45 11.66
N LYS A 106 10.58 -13.15 11.73
CA LYS A 106 11.28 -12.54 12.86
C LYS A 106 10.99 -11.04 12.93
N HIS A 107 10.91 -10.37 11.78
CA HIS A 107 10.60 -8.94 11.64
C HIS A 107 9.33 -8.71 10.80
N PRO A 108 8.15 -9.11 11.31
CA PRO A 108 6.92 -9.13 10.52
C PRO A 108 6.48 -7.73 10.05
N PHE A 109 6.69 -6.67 10.83
CA PHE A 109 6.27 -5.31 10.46
C PHE A 109 7.00 -4.79 9.21
N GLY A 110 8.33 -4.91 9.16
CA GLY A 110 9.13 -4.47 8.00
C GLY A 110 8.77 -5.26 6.74
N VAL A 111 8.66 -6.58 6.85
CA VAL A 111 8.35 -7.46 5.71
C VAL A 111 6.93 -7.26 5.17
N VAL A 112 5.95 -7.07 6.05
CA VAL A 112 4.57 -6.78 5.64
C VAL A 112 4.50 -5.45 4.87
N ASN A 113 5.19 -4.41 5.35
CA ASN A 113 5.28 -3.14 4.63
C ASN A 113 5.98 -3.30 3.27
N LEU A 114 7.07 -4.09 3.20
CA LEU A 114 7.76 -4.36 1.94
C LEU A 114 6.85 -5.05 0.91
N ARG A 115 6.17 -6.12 1.34
CA ARG A 115 5.26 -6.88 0.49
C ARG A 115 4.13 -6.00 -0.02
N LEU A 116 3.54 -5.20 0.86
CA LEU A 116 2.47 -4.28 0.49
C LEU A 116 2.99 -3.22 -0.50
N ALA A 117 4.21 -2.70 -0.30
CA ALA A 117 4.84 -1.77 -1.23
C ALA A 117 5.00 -2.38 -2.63
N VAL A 118 5.54 -3.59 -2.74
CA VAL A 118 5.73 -4.26 -4.05
C VAL A 118 4.39 -4.53 -4.74
N VAL A 119 3.43 -5.13 -4.04
CA VAL A 119 2.13 -5.48 -4.61
C VAL A 119 1.37 -4.22 -5.05
N SER A 120 1.31 -3.21 -4.18
CA SER A 120 0.59 -1.97 -4.51
C SER A 120 1.27 -1.17 -5.62
N PHE A 121 2.61 -1.18 -5.70
CA PHE A 121 3.32 -0.55 -6.81
C PHE A 121 3.00 -1.20 -8.16
N VAL A 122 3.02 -2.54 -8.23
CA VAL A 122 2.68 -3.28 -9.46
C VAL A 122 1.23 -2.99 -9.88
N LEU A 123 0.29 -3.01 -8.94
CA LEU A 123 -1.11 -2.69 -9.22
C LEU A 123 -1.29 -1.24 -9.69
N SER A 124 -0.62 -0.28 -9.05
CA SER A 124 -0.63 1.13 -9.47
C SER A 124 -0.10 1.30 -10.89
N MET A 125 0.97 0.58 -11.27
CA MET A 125 1.52 0.63 -12.63
C MET A 125 0.56 0.04 -13.67
N ILE A 126 -0.12 -1.06 -13.34
CA ILE A 126 -1.14 -1.66 -14.23
C ILE A 126 -2.33 -0.71 -14.42
N GLN A 127 -2.72 0.04 -13.38
CA GLN A 127 -3.83 0.99 -13.46
C GLN A 127 -3.51 2.29 -14.23
N LEU A 128 -2.22 2.64 -14.35
CA LEU A 128 -1.75 3.83 -15.07
C LEU A 128 -1.49 3.57 -16.57
N LEU A 129 -1.47 2.31 -16.99
CA LEU A 129 -1.23 1.84 -18.36
C LEU A 129 -2.55 1.67 -19.12
#